data_AF-A0A7C7KPN1-F1
#
_entry.id   AF-A0A7C7KPN1-F1
#
_cell.length_a   1.000
_cell.length_b   1.000
_cell.length_c   1.000
_cell.angle_alpha   90.00
_cell.angle_beta   90.00
_cell.angle_gamma   90.00
#
_symmetry.space_group_name_H-M   'P 1'
#
loop_
_entity.id
_entity.type
_entity.pdbx_description
1 polymer ?
#
loop_
_entity_poly.entity_id
_entity_poly.type
_entity_poly.pdbx_seq_one_letter_code
_entity_poly.pdbx_strand_id
1 'polypeptide(L)' 'ELKAKDSLEENKKIFEKVLSGKISRCAILDAVALNAAFAFKVAGKVDTAKEGLELAYDLINEGKPFEVLEKVRDFSKSLN' A
#
# COMPACT_ATOMS: atom_id res chain seq x y z
N GLU A 1 10.00 11.76 -14.74
CA GLU A 1 9.48 12.17 -13.43
C GLU A 1 8.26 11.32 -13.07
N LEU A 2 8.18 10.81 -11.84
CA LEU A 2 6.94 10.25 -11.32
C LEU A 2 5.97 11.42 -11.11
N LYS A 3 5.00 11.59 -12.02
CA LYS A 3 3.94 12.59 -11.84
C LYS A 3 3.08 12.20 -10.65
N ALA A 4 3.42 12.74 -9.47
CA ALA A 4 2.46 12.87 -8.38
C ALA A 4 1.26 13.63 -8.93
N LYS A 5 0.03 13.20 -8.61
CA LYS A 5 -1.15 13.97 -8.96
C LYS A 5 -1.15 15.31 -8.19
N ASP A 6 -1.79 16.32 -8.79
CA ASP A 6 -1.49 17.75 -8.67
C ASP A 6 -1.69 18.41 -7.27
N SER A 7 -2.01 17.65 -6.20
CA SER A 7 -2.07 18.20 -4.82
C SER A 7 -1.79 17.17 -3.70
N LEU A 8 -1.33 17.65 -2.54
CA LEU A 8 -1.13 16.84 -1.32
C LEU A 8 -2.41 16.10 -0.90
N GLU A 9 -3.55 16.80 -0.93
CA GLU A 9 -4.84 16.26 -0.51
C GLU A 9 -5.34 15.16 -1.46
N GLU A 10 -5.08 15.29 -2.76
CA GLU A 10 -5.40 14.24 -3.73
C GLU A 10 -4.54 13.00 -3.51
N ASN A 11 -3.23 13.17 -3.32
CA ASN A 11 -2.32 12.05 -3.05
C ASN A 11 -2.70 11.32 -1.76
N LYS A 12 -3.04 12.06 -0.69
CA LYS A 12 -3.54 11.48 0.57
C LYS A 12 -4.78 10.61 0.33
N LYS A 13 -5.79 11.14 -0.37
CA LYS A 13 -7.03 10.40 -0.67
C LYS A 13 -6.77 9.15 -1.51
N ILE A 14 -5.88 9.24 -2.51
CA ILE A 14 -5.52 8.08 -3.34
C ILE A 14 -4.84 7.02 -2.47
N PHE A 15 -3.89 7.42 -1.62
CA PHE A 15 -3.17 6.49 -0.76
C PHE A 15 -4.10 5.80 0.23
N GLU A 16 -4.99 6.54 0.89
CA GLU A 16 -6.00 5.97 1.79
C GLU A 16 -6.92 4.98 1.07
N LYS A 17 -7.35 5.28 -0.17
CA LYS A 17 -8.15 4.36 -0.99
C LYS A 17 -7.39 3.11 -1.39
N VAL A 18 -6.12 3.23 -1.78
CA VAL A 18 -5.25 2.08 -2.09
C VAL A 18 -5.08 1.20 -0.86
N LEU A 19 -4.67 1.76 0.27
CA LEU A 19 -4.37 0.95 1.46
C LEU A 19 -5.62 0.30 2.07
N SER A 20 -6.79 0.92 1.92
CA SER A 20 -8.07 0.39 2.44
C SER A 20 -8.75 -0.61 1.50
N GLY A 21 -8.16 -0.88 0.33
CA GLY A 21 -8.79 -1.74 -0.70
C GLY A 21 -9.99 -1.11 -1.40
N LYS A 22 -10.28 0.18 -1.16
CA LYS A 22 -11.43 0.93 -1.69
C LYS A 22 -11.09 1.70 -2.98
N ILE A 23 -10.25 1.12 -3.82
CA ILE A 23 -9.91 1.66 -5.13
C ILE A 23 -10.11 0.58 -6.19
N SER A 24 -10.70 0.94 -7.33
CA SER A 24 -10.70 0.05 -8.49
C SER A 24 -9.27 -0.18 -8.97
N ARG A 25 -9.06 -1.32 -9.63
CA ARG A 25 -7.75 -1.64 -10.20
C ARG A 25 -7.28 -0.53 -11.16
N CYS A 26 -6.07 -0.04 -10.92
CA CYS A 26 -5.46 1.05 -11.68
C CYS A 26 -3.94 1.00 -11.53
N ALA A 27 -3.23 1.74 -12.41
CA ALA A 27 -1.78 1.76 -12.46
C ALA A 27 -1.09 2.13 -11.13
N ILE A 28 -1.73 2.95 -10.29
CA ILE A 28 -1.19 3.33 -8.97
C ILE A 28 -1.21 2.13 -8.02
N LEU A 29 -2.32 1.40 -7.97
CA LEU A 29 -2.44 0.19 -7.17
C LEU A 29 -1.47 -0.89 -7.66
N ASP A 30 -1.36 -1.10 -8.97
CA ASP A 30 -0.42 -2.08 -9.55
C ASP A 30 1.04 -1.71 -9.21
N ALA A 31 1.40 -0.42 -9.25
CA ALA A 31 2.75 0.03 -8.89
C ALA A 31 3.06 -0.16 -7.39
N VAL A 32 2.09 0.11 -6.51
CA VAL A 32 2.23 -0.15 -5.07
C VAL A 32 2.39 -1.65 -4.80
N ALA A 33 1.55 -2.50 -5.42
CA ALA A 33 1.61 -3.94 -5.26
C ALA A 33 2.94 -4.52 -5.78
N LEU A 34 3.45 -4.02 -6.91
CA LEU A 34 4.73 -4.44 -7.48
C LEU A 34 5.90 -4.09 -6.56
N ASN A 35 5.94 -2.86 -6.02
CA ASN A 35 6.99 -2.46 -5.07
C ASN A 35 6.92 -3.31 -3.79
N ALA A 36 5.72 -3.57 -3.27
CA ALA A 36 5.52 -4.43 -2.11
C ALA A 36 5.97 -5.87 -2.38
N ALA A 37 5.70 -6.43 -3.56
CA ALA A 37 6.12 -7.77 -3.95
C ALA A 37 7.64 -7.95 -3.85
N PHE A 38 8.41 -6.98 -4.35
CA PHE A 38 9.87 -7.01 -4.22
C PHE A 38 10.33 -6.82 -2.77
N ALA A 39 9.67 -5.96 -1.99
CA ALA A 39 9.94 -5.82 -0.57
C ALA A 39 9.72 -7.14 0.19
N PHE A 40 8.63 -7.86 -0.09
CA PHE A 40 8.36 -9.18 0.48
C PHE A 40 9.43 -10.20 0.11
N LYS A 41 9.86 -10.22 -1.17
CA LYS A 41 10.90 -11.13 -1.63
C LYS A 41 12.24 -10.90 -0.93
N VAL A 42 12.71 -9.64 -0.85
CA VAL A 42 14.00 -9.35 -0.19
C VAL A 42 13.95 -9.55 1.32
N ALA A 43 12.76 -9.45 1.93
CA ALA A 43 12.53 -9.79 3.33
C ALA A 43 12.37 -11.31 3.59
N GLY A 44 12.42 -12.15 2.56
CA GLY A 44 12.25 -13.61 2.69
C GLY A 44 10.83 -14.04 3.05
N LYS A 45 9.81 -13.20 2.77
CA LYS A 45 8.40 -13.49 3.06
C LYS A 45 7.75 -14.38 1.99
N VAL A 46 8.29 -14.35 0.77
CA VAL A 46 7.86 -15.10 -0.41
C VAL A 46 9.10 -15.51 -1.22
N ASP A 47 9.01 -16.58 -2.00
CA ASP A 47 10.13 -17.10 -2.78
C ASP A 47 10.23 -16.43 -4.15
N THR A 48 9.10 -15.97 -4.71
CA THR A 48 9.05 -15.33 -6.03
C THR A 48 8.38 -13.95 -5.99
N ALA A 49 8.73 -13.08 -6.95
CA ALA A 49 8.06 -11.79 -7.10
C ALA A 49 6.58 -11.96 -7.48
N LYS A 50 6.22 -13.07 -8.13
CA LYS A 50 4.84 -13.41 -8.47
C LYS A 50 4.01 -13.67 -7.21
N GLU A 51 4.49 -14.53 -6.32
CA GLU A 51 3.85 -14.77 -5.01
C GLU A 51 3.74 -13.48 -4.20
N GLY A 52 4.78 -12.65 -4.22
CA GLY A 52 4.76 -11.34 -3.57
C GLY A 52 3.68 -10.42 -4.11
N LEU A 53 3.42 -10.46 -5.42
CA LEU A 53 2.40 -9.65 -6.06
C LEU A 53 0.99 -10.14 -5.70
N GLU A 54 0.78 -11.45 -5.70
CA GLU A 54 -0.47 -12.08 -5.24
C GLU A 54 -0.76 -11.72 -3.78
N LEU A 55 0.23 -11.90 -2.90
CA LEU A 55 0.14 -11.51 -1.48
C LEU A 55 -0.17 -10.01 -1.31
N ALA A 56 0.48 -9.15 -2.09
CA ALA A 56 0.25 -7.71 -2.02
C ALA A 56 -1.21 -7.35 -2.37
N TYR A 57 -1.77 -7.94 -3.43
CA TYR A 57 -3.18 -7.71 -3.79
C TYR A 57 -4.13 -8.22 -2.72
N ASP A 58 -3.90 -9.42 -2.18
CA ASP A 58 -4.77 -9.99 -1.15
C ASP A 58 -4.79 -9.11 0.11
N LEU A 59 -3.61 -8.71 0.61
CA LEU A 59 -3.52 -7.83 1.77
C LEU A 59 -4.18 -6.47 1.54
N ILE A 60 -4.00 -5.88 0.35
CA ILE A 60 -4.64 -4.61 -0.03
C ILE A 60 -6.16 -4.77 -0.07
N ASN A 61 -6.68 -5.82 -0.71
CA ASN A 61 -8.12 -6.09 -0.81
C ASN A 61 -8.75 -6.33 0.56
N GLU A 62 -8.01 -6.95 1.48
CA GLU A 62 -8.42 -7.14 2.87
C GLU A 62 -8.34 -5.85 3.71
N GLY A 63 -7.72 -4.78 3.21
CA GLY A 63 -7.57 -3.51 3.93
C GLY A 63 -6.53 -3.53 5.05
N LYS A 64 -5.74 -4.60 5.17
CA LYS A 64 -4.70 -4.75 6.21
C LYS A 64 -3.68 -3.62 6.23
N PRO A 65 -3.20 -3.09 5.08
CA PRO A 65 -2.28 -1.94 5.08
C PRO A 65 -2.90 -0.69 5.72
N PHE A 66 -4.21 -0.48 5.58
CA PHE A 66 -4.91 0.64 6.23
C PHE A 66 -5.00 0.47 7.75
N GLU A 67 -5.21 -0.76 8.24
CA GLU A 67 -5.15 -1.02 9.69
C GLU A 67 -3.78 -0.70 10.28
N VAL A 68 -2.69 -0.99 9.55
CA VAL A 68 -1.33 -0.61 9.96
C VAL A 68 -1.16 0.91 9.97
N LEU A 69 -1.69 1.61 8.97
CA LEU A 69 -1.68 3.07 8.94
C LEU A 69 -2.38 3.68 10.17
N GLU A 70 -3.55 3.17 10.54
CA GLU A 70 -4.27 3.67 11.73
C GLU A 70 -3.49 3.40 13.02
N LYS A 71 -2.87 2.22 13.16
CA LYS A 71 -1.97 1.93 14.29
C LYS A 71 -0.80 2.91 14.37
N VAL A 72 -0.19 3.27 13.24
CA VAL A 72 0.91 4.25 13.18
C VAL A 72 0.42 5.65 13.54
N ARG A 73 -0.79 6.05 13.09
CA ARG A 73 -1.42 7.34 13.44
C ARG A 73 -1.68 7.43 14.94
N ASP A 74 -2.26 6.39 15.53
CA ASP A 74 -2.59 6.36 16.96
C ASP A 74 -1.33 6.38 17.80
N PHE A 75 -0.32 5.60 17.43
CA PHE A 75 0.99 5.65 18.07
C PHE A 75 1.60 7.05 18.01
N SER A 76 1.59 7.68 16.83
CA SER A 76 2.16 9.03 16.64
C SER A 76 1.43 10.10 17.46
N LYS A 77 0.10 9.98 17.63
CA LYS A 77 -0.67 10.86 18.52
C LYS A 77 -0.33 10.64 19.99
N SER A 78 -0.07 9.40 20.40
CA SER A 78 0.27 9.07 21.80
C SER A 78 1.63 9.58 22.26
N LEU A 79 2.50 9.98 21.32
CA LEU A 79 3.82 10.55 21.60
C LEU A 79 3.81 12.08 21.77
N ASN A 80 2.69 12.74 21.46
CA ASN A 80 2.50 14.19 21.58
C ASN A 80 1.54 14.50 22.74
#